data_AF-A0A6J1WR59-F1
#
_entry.id   AF-A0A6J1WR59-F1
#
_cell.length_a   1.000
_cell.length_b   1.000
_cell.length_c   1.000
_cell.angle_alpha   90.00
_cell.angle_beta   90.00
_cell.angle_gamma   90.00
#
_symmetry.space_group_name_H-M   'P 1'
#
loop_
_entity.id
_entity.type
_entity.pdbx_description
1 polymer ?
#
loop_
_entity_poly.entity_id
_entity_poly.type
_entity_poly.pdbx_seq_one_letter_code
_entity_poly.pdbx_strand_id
1 'polypeptide(L)'
;MEYEVFGLGSIGGNIVSPLVSALLATWDPLQAPEEPIATFLKWKELLTEEAYNSLLCQHYLTHLTTAVESWNPRVPGPLVAALESWAEAGASPAWLGAGWVARCVVPRLLTAVQAWDPTGDTQPVHHWVGPWHQLAGH
;
A
#
# COMPACT_ATOMS: atom_id res chain seq x y z
N MET A 1 17.46 10.16 30.68
CA MET A 1 16.00 9.93 30.73
C MET A 1 15.63 9.37 29.36
N GLU A 2 15.97 8.10 29.13
CA GLU A 2 15.89 7.43 27.81
C GLU A 2 15.11 6.12 27.88
N TYR A 3 14.74 5.66 29.08
CA TYR A 3 14.05 4.39 29.30
C TYR A 3 12.53 4.48 29.12
N GLU A 4 11.94 5.67 29.22
CA GLU A 4 10.48 5.86 29.03
C GLU A 4 10.08 5.86 27.53
N VAL A 5 10.97 6.30 26.64
CA VAL A 5 10.72 6.35 25.19
C VAL A 5 10.85 4.96 24.53
N PHE A 6 11.79 4.13 24.98
CA PHE A 6 11.95 2.76 24.47
C PHE A 6 10.82 1.80 24.90
N GLY A 7 10.22 2.03 26.07
CA GLY A 7 9.11 1.23 26.58
C GLY A 7 7.82 1.46 25.80
N LEU A 8 7.43 2.72 25.59
CA LEU A 8 6.10 3.04 25.04
C LEU A 8 5.94 2.68 23.55
N GLY A 9 6.97 2.87 22.72
CA GLY A 9 6.91 2.51 21.29
C GLY A 9 6.84 1.00 21.05
N SER A 10 7.62 0.21 21.82
CA SER A 10 7.66 -1.26 21.71
C SER A 10 6.45 -1.93 22.38
N ILE A 11 6.05 -1.46 23.57
CA ILE A 11 4.86 -1.99 24.27
C ILE A 11 3.59 -1.62 23.50
N GLY A 12 3.49 -0.39 23.01
CA GLY A 12 2.39 0.06 22.15
C GLY A 12 2.26 -0.83 20.92
N GLY A 13 3.37 -1.08 20.22
CA GLY A 13 3.47 -1.98 19.06
C GLY A 13 2.95 -3.41 19.33
N ASN A 14 3.34 -4.02 20.45
CA ASN A 14 2.93 -5.37 20.81
C ASN A 14 1.43 -5.48 21.16
N ILE A 15 0.82 -4.42 21.68
CA ILE A 15 -0.62 -4.39 22.01
C ILE A 15 -1.47 -4.04 20.79
N VAL A 16 -1.02 -3.09 19.96
CA VAL A 16 -1.76 -2.64 18.78
C VAL A 16 -1.74 -3.67 17.65
N SER A 17 -0.64 -4.40 17.47
CA SER A 17 -0.47 -5.34 16.37
C SER A 17 -1.58 -6.41 16.29
N PRO A 18 -1.97 -7.12 17.38
CA PRO A 18 -3.08 -8.06 17.32
C PRO A 18 -4.44 -7.40 17.05
N LEU A 19 -4.67 -6.16 17.53
CA LEU A 19 -5.91 -5.42 17.26
C LEU A 19 -6.01 -5.02 15.78
N VAL A 20 -4.93 -4.53 15.20
CA VAL A 20 -4.85 -4.18 13.78
C VAL A 20 -4.95 -5.43 12.92
N SER A 21 -4.31 -6.54 13.32
CA SER A 21 -4.45 -7.82 12.63
C SER A 21 -5.91 -8.29 12.57
N ALA A 22 -6.64 -8.19 13.69
CA ALA A 22 -8.06 -8.54 13.74
C ALA A 22 -8.92 -7.60 12.88
N LEU A 23 -8.64 -6.30 12.90
CA LEU A 23 -9.33 -5.31 12.06
C LEU A 23 -9.14 -5.60 10.57
N LEU A 24 -7.92 -5.95 10.16
CA LEU A 24 -7.57 -6.17 8.77
C LEU A 24 -7.82 -7.60 8.29
N ALA A 25 -8.30 -8.50 9.15
CA ALA A 25 -8.42 -9.93 8.82
C ALA A 25 -9.24 -10.20 7.54
N THR A 26 -10.23 -9.35 7.25
CA THR A 26 -11.07 -9.43 6.05
C THR A 26 -10.85 -8.26 5.09
N TRP A 27 -9.83 -7.44 5.34
CA TRP A 27 -9.59 -6.23 4.56
C TRP A 27 -8.91 -6.56 3.24
N ASP A 28 -9.55 -6.13 2.15
CA ASP A 28 -8.99 -6.13 0.80
C ASP A 28 -8.74 -4.68 0.34
N PRO A 29 -7.48 -4.27 0.17
CA PRO A 29 -7.15 -2.92 -0.28
C PRO A 29 -7.66 -2.62 -1.69
N LEU A 30 -7.96 -3.62 -2.53
CA LEU A 30 -8.51 -3.40 -3.87
C LEU A 30 -10.03 -3.12 -3.86
N GLN A 31 -10.73 -3.43 -2.77
CA GLN A 31 -12.19 -3.23 -2.66
C GLN A 31 -12.54 -2.03 -1.78
N ALA A 32 -11.89 -1.91 -0.62
CA ALA A 32 -12.19 -0.89 0.38
C ALA A 32 -10.90 -0.26 0.94
N PRO A 33 -10.11 0.45 0.10
CA PRO A 33 -8.79 0.93 0.50
C PRO A 33 -8.80 1.91 1.69
N GLU A 34 -9.90 2.65 1.86
CA GLU A 34 -10.03 3.71 2.86
C GLU A 34 -10.40 3.20 4.25
N GLU A 35 -10.94 1.99 4.36
CA GLU A 35 -11.53 1.44 5.59
C GLU A 35 -10.61 1.53 6.82
N PRO A 36 -9.32 1.13 6.74
CA PRO A 36 -8.42 1.20 7.90
C PRO A 36 -7.76 2.57 8.09
N ILE A 37 -7.86 3.51 7.14
CA ILE A 37 -7.09 4.77 7.16
C ILE A 37 -7.34 5.53 8.46
N ALA A 38 -8.61 5.70 8.85
CA ALA A 38 -8.96 6.43 10.08
C ALA A 38 -8.35 5.77 11.34
N THR A 39 -8.21 4.45 11.34
CA THR A 39 -7.59 3.73 12.45
C THR A 39 -6.07 3.94 12.46
N PHE A 40 -5.42 3.84 11.29
CA PHE A 40 -3.99 4.08 11.18
C PHE A 40 -3.62 5.52 11.54
N LEU A 41 -4.42 6.51 11.17
CA LEU A 41 -4.18 7.91 11.57
C LEU A 41 -4.24 8.11 13.08
N LYS A 42 -5.19 7.48 13.79
CA LYS A 42 -5.23 7.51 15.25
C LYS A 42 -3.96 6.91 15.86
N TRP A 43 -3.49 5.79 15.31
CA TRP A 43 -2.25 5.17 15.78
C TRP A 43 -1.02 6.00 15.43
N LYS A 44 -1.01 6.73 14.31
CA LYS A 44 0.06 7.66 13.93
C LYS A 44 0.23 8.78 14.95
N GLU A 45 -0.86 9.27 15.55
CA GLU A 45 -0.82 10.29 16.60
C GLU A 45 -0.31 9.77 17.95
N LEU A 46 -0.49 8.47 18.21
CA LEU A 46 -0.21 7.85 19.52
C LEU A 46 1.14 7.12 19.58
N LEU A 47 1.66 6.68 18.44
CA LEU A 47 2.88 5.90 18.34
C LEU A 47 4.09 6.76 17.97
N THR A 48 5.27 6.26 18.31
CA THR A 48 6.51 6.81 17.74
C THR A 48 6.57 6.53 16.24
N GLU A 49 7.32 7.33 15.48
CA GLU A 49 7.51 7.13 14.04
C GLU A 49 7.99 5.70 13.71
N GLU A 50 8.95 5.18 14.47
CA GLU A 50 9.47 3.81 14.34
C GLU A 50 8.38 2.75 14.55
N ALA A 51 7.56 2.89 15.59
CA ALA A 51 6.49 1.95 15.90
C ALA A 51 5.36 2.01 14.86
N TYR A 52 5.01 3.20 14.39
CA TYR A 52 4.03 3.39 13.32
C TYR A 52 4.52 2.79 11.99
N ASN A 53 5.78 3.02 11.61
CA ASN A 53 6.38 2.41 10.43
C ASN A 53 6.40 0.88 10.52
N SER A 54 6.72 0.33 11.69
CA SER A 54 6.67 -1.12 11.93
C SER A 54 5.25 -1.67 11.74
N LEU A 55 4.24 -0.96 12.26
CA LEU A 55 2.83 -1.33 12.10
C LEU A 55 2.40 -1.33 10.63
N LEU A 56 2.77 -0.29 9.88
CA LEU A 56 2.53 -0.21 8.43
C LEU A 56 3.20 -1.36 7.68
N CYS A 57 4.46 -1.66 7.98
CA CYS A 57 5.19 -2.75 7.34
C CYS A 57 4.57 -4.12 7.63
N GLN A 58 4.16 -4.37 8.87
CA GLN A 58 3.59 -5.65 9.29
C GLN A 58 2.23 -5.91 8.67
N HIS A 59 1.39 -4.87 8.58
CA HIS A 59 -0.02 -5.02 8.28
C HIS A 59 -0.38 -4.43 6.93
N TYR A 60 -0.18 -3.12 6.75
CA TYR A 60 -0.56 -2.45 5.52
C TYR A 60 0.23 -2.96 4.30
N LEU A 61 1.55 -3.03 4.38
CA LEU A 61 2.37 -3.52 3.28
C LEU A 61 2.10 -4.98 2.95
N THR A 62 1.91 -5.84 3.95
CA THR A 62 1.59 -7.25 3.73
C THR A 62 0.34 -7.37 2.86
N HIS A 63 -0.76 -6.72 3.26
CA HIS A 63 -2.00 -6.71 2.47
C HIS A 63 -1.83 -6.10 1.08
N LEU A 64 -1.10 -4.98 0.98
CA LEU A 64 -0.86 -4.31 -0.29
C LEU A 64 -0.02 -5.17 -1.25
N THR A 65 1.01 -5.86 -0.75
CA THR A 65 1.81 -6.79 -1.57
C THR A 65 1.00 -7.98 -2.05
N THR A 66 0.17 -8.58 -1.18
CA THR A 66 -0.76 -9.66 -1.58
C THR A 66 -1.75 -9.17 -2.64
N ALA A 67 -2.27 -7.95 -2.49
CA ALA A 67 -3.15 -7.35 -3.47
C ALA A 67 -2.45 -7.12 -4.82
N VAL A 68 -1.20 -6.68 -4.83
CA VAL A 68 -0.40 -6.57 -6.07
C VAL A 68 -0.27 -7.93 -6.74
N GLU A 69 -0.07 -9.00 -5.96
CA GLU A 69 0.07 -10.36 -6.49
C GLU A 69 -1.20 -10.90 -7.16
N SER A 70 -2.38 -10.54 -6.68
CA SER A 70 -3.67 -10.93 -7.26
C SER A 70 -4.25 -9.92 -8.26
N TRP A 71 -3.74 -8.69 -8.28
CA TRP A 71 -4.25 -7.60 -9.11
C TRP A 71 -4.03 -7.84 -10.61
N ASN A 72 -5.03 -7.47 -11.41
CA ASN A 72 -4.99 -7.51 -12.87
C ASN A 72 -4.38 -6.21 -13.43
N PRO A 73 -3.19 -6.25 -14.06
CA PRO A 73 -2.53 -5.05 -14.58
C PRO A 73 -3.32 -4.24 -15.62
N ARG A 74 -4.27 -4.88 -16.31
CA ARG A 74 -5.14 -4.25 -17.31
C ARG A 74 -6.30 -3.45 -16.69
N VAL A 75 -6.51 -3.56 -15.37
CA VAL A 75 -7.54 -2.85 -14.61
C VAL A 75 -6.87 -2.08 -13.46
N PRO A 76 -6.20 -0.95 -13.72
CA PRO A 76 -5.36 -0.26 -12.72
C PRO A 76 -6.11 0.47 -11.61
N GLY A 77 -7.38 0.85 -11.86
CA GLY A 77 -8.17 1.67 -10.94
C GLY A 77 -8.12 1.22 -9.47
N PRO A 78 -8.37 -0.05 -9.14
CA PRO A 78 -8.36 -0.52 -7.75
C PRO A 78 -7.04 -0.31 -7.01
N LEU A 79 -5.91 -0.69 -7.61
CA LEU A 79 -4.61 -0.56 -6.94
C LEU A 79 -4.10 0.89 -6.93
N VAL A 80 -4.40 1.66 -7.98
CA VAL A 80 -4.12 3.11 -8.02
C VAL A 80 -4.89 3.83 -6.91
N ALA A 81 -6.20 3.60 -6.80
CA ALA A 81 -7.04 4.19 -5.75
C ALA A 81 -6.56 3.81 -4.34
N ALA A 82 -6.08 2.58 -4.15
CA ALA A 82 -5.51 2.15 -2.88
C ALA A 82 -4.25 2.93 -2.49
N LEU A 83 -3.35 3.17 -3.44
CA LEU A 83 -2.12 3.95 -3.21
C LEU A 83 -2.42 5.44 -3.00
N GLU A 84 -3.31 6.01 -3.82
CA GLU A 84 -3.67 7.43 -3.77
C GLU A 84 -4.41 7.77 -2.49
N SER A 85 -5.45 7.03 -2.11
CA SER A 85 -6.23 7.31 -0.88
C SER A 85 -5.35 7.35 0.38
N TRP A 86 -4.39 6.42 0.50
CA TRP A 86 -3.45 6.40 1.63
C TRP A 86 -2.42 7.54 1.58
N ALA A 87 -2.00 7.96 0.38
CA ALA A 87 -1.10 9.09 0.19
C ALA A 87 -1.81 10.42 0.53
N GLU A 88 -3.01 10.63 -0.01
CA GLU A 88 -3.84 11.83 0.21
C GLU A 88 -4.24 11.99 1.68
N ALA A 89 -4.60 10.89 2.35
CA ALA A 89 -4.92 10.91 3.77
C ALA A 89 -3.69 11.14 4.68
N GLY A 90 -2.47 11.11 4.13
CA GLY A 90 -1.24 11.23 4.91
C GLY A 90 -0.98 10.02 5.84
N ALA A 91 -1.65 8.89 5.61
CA ALA A 91 -1.43 7.65 6.34
C ALA A 91 -0.22 6.87 5.80
N SER A 92 0.10 7.06 4.52
CA SER A 92 1.26 6.46 3.85
C SER A 92 2.57 7.15 4.26
N PRO A 93 3.66 6.40 4.52
CA PRO A 93 4.96 6.99 4.78
C PRO A 93 5.64 7.39 3.47
N ALA A 94 6.47 8.44 3.51
CA ALA A 94 7.13 8.99 2.32
C ALA A 94 8.00 7.97 1.56
N TRP A 95 8.55 6.97 2.27
CA TRP A 95 9.37 5.92 1.65
C TRP A 95 8.56 4.91 0.82
N LEU A 96 7.24 4.80 1.02
CA LEU A 96 6.36 3.91 0.25
C LEU A 96 6.10 4.41 -1.18
N GLY A 97 6.70 5.55 -1.56
CA GLY A 97 6.54 6.14 -2.89
C GLY A 97 7.13 5.32 -4.03
N ALA A 98 7.70 6.03 -5.01
CA ALA A 98 8.09 5.48 -6.31
C ALA A 98 8.95 4.20 -6.26
N GLY A 99 9.85 4.06 -5.27
CA GLY A 99 10.73 2.90 -5.16
C GLY A 99 9.99 1.58 -4.90
N TRP A 100 8.93 1.58 -4.08
CA TRP A 100 8.13 0.39 -3.85
C TRP A 100 7.27 0.06 -5.08
N VAL A 101 6.66 1.07 -5.71
CA VAL A 101 5.88 0.92 -6.95
C VAL A 101 6.75 0.32 -8.06
N ALA A 102 7.97 0.83 -8.22
CA ALA A 102 8.95 0.32 -9.18
C ALA A 102 9.33 -1.14 -8.91
N ARG A 103 9.40 -1.56 -7.65
CA ARG A 103 9.76 -2.94 -7.30
C ARG A 103 8.60 -3.93 -7.42
N CYS A 104 7.39 -3.51 -7.06
CA CYS A 104 6.26 -4.42 -6.89
C CYS A 104 5.29 -4.36 -8.08
N VAL A 105 5.02 -3.17 -8.63
CA VAL A 105 4.01 -2.97 -9.67
C VAL A 105 4.61 -3.07 -11.06
N VAL A 106 5.75 -2.40 -11.31
CA VAL A 106 6.36 -2.31 -12.65
C VAL A 106 6.67 -3.68 -13.26
N PRO A 107 7.21 -4.69 -12.54
CA PRO A 107 7.46 -5.99 -13.14
C PRO A 107 6.19 -6.64 -13.70
N ARG A 108 5.05 -6.48 -13.02
CA ARG A 108 3.76 -7.04 -13.46
C ARG A 108 3.20 -6.28 -14.67
N LEU A 109 3.33 -4.95 -14.67
CA LEU A 109 2.99 -4.14 -15.83
C LEU A 109 3.82 -4.56 -17.05
N LEU A 110 5.14 -4.72 -16.89
CA LEU A 110 6.02 -5.16 -17.97
C LEU A 110 5.61 -6.53 -18.51
N THR A 111 5.29 -7.50 -17.65
CA THR A 111 4.76 -8.80 -18.09
C THR A 111 3.46 -8.64 -18.87
N ALA A 112 2.52 -7.81 -18.41
CA ALA A 112 1.28 -7.56 -19.13
C ALA A 112 1.48 -6.83 -20.47
N VAL A 113 2.47 -5.94 -20.57
CA VAL A 113 2.86 -5.26 -21.82
C VAL A 113 3.48 -6.23 -22.80
N GLN A 114 4.36 -7.12 -22.33
CA GLN A 114 4.97 -8.15 -23.16
C GLN A 114 3.95 -9.15 -23.71
N ALA A 115 2.88 -9.41 -22.96
CA ALA A 115 1.79 -10.29 -23.37
C ALA A 115 0.71 -9.59 -24.22
N TRP A 116 0.79 -8.26 -24.38
CA TRP A 116 -0.21 -7.49 -25.13
C TRP A 116 0.02 -7.57 -26.63
N ASP A 117 -1.04 -7.84 -27.39
CA ASP A 117 -1.01 -7.91 -28.85
C ASP A 117 -1.69 -6.66 -29.45
N PRO A 118 -0.95 -5.76 -30.12
CA PRO A 118 -1.52 -4.55 -30.74
C PRO A 118 -2.60 -4.82 -31.79
N THR A 119 -2.65 -6.01 -32.35
CA THR A 119 -3.59 -6.39 -33.41
C THR A 119 -4.76 -7.24 -32.88
N GLY A 120 -4.57 -7.94 -31.77
CA GLY A 120 -5.55 -8.87 -31.21
C GLY A 120 -6.26 -8.37 -29.95
N ASP A 121 -5.60 -7.55 -29.11
CA ASP A 121 -6.20 -7.04 -27.88
C ASP A 121 -7.11 -5.83 -28.13
N THR A 122 -8.29 -5.82 -27.48
CA THR A 122 -9.28 -4.75 -27.63
C THR A 122 -9.00 -3.53 -26.75
N GLN A 123 -8.18 -3.68 -25.71
CA GLN A 123 -7.82 -2.60 -24.79
C GLN A 123 -6.44 -2.04 -25.16
N PRO A 124 -6.32 -0.76 -25.55
CA PRO A 124 -5.03 -0.15 -25.85
C PRO A 124 -4.09 -0.16 -24.64
N VAL A 125 -2.80 -0.44 -24.85
CA VAL A 125 -1.77 -0.52 -23.79
C VAL A 125 -1.71 0.73 -22.90
N HIS A 126 -1.83 1.92 -23.50
CA HIS A 126 -1.70 3.18 -22.78
C HIS A 126 -2.85 3.43 -21.78
N HIS A 127 -4.03 2.81 -21.95
CA HIS A 127 -5.15 2.96 -21.01
C HIS A 127 -4.84 2.39 -19.63
N TRP A 128 -4.02 1.35 -19.54
CA TRP A 128 -3.71 0.68 -18.28
C TRP A 128 -2.26 0.86 -17.81
N VAL A 129 -1.38 1.34 -18.68
CA VAL A 129 -0.04 1.82 -18.30
C VAL A 129 -0.06 3.29 -17.85
N GLY A 130 -0.84 4.14 -18.52
CA GLY A 130 -0.87 5.59 -18.26
C GLY A 130 -1.11 6.01 -16.81
N PRO A 131 -2.06 5.38 -16.07
CA PRO A 131 -2.34 5.74 -14.68
C PRO A 131 -1.13 5.64 -13.73
N TRP A 132 -0.12 4.83 -14.07
CA TRP A 132 1.05 4.61 -13.23
C TRP A 132 2.11 5.71 -13.34
N HIS A 133 2.00 6.60 -14.33
CA HIS A 133 3.03 7.60 -14.61
C HIS A 133 3.27 8.56 -13.42
N GLN A 134 2.22 8.89 -12.66
CA GLN A 134 2.37 9.77 -11.49
C GLN A 134 2.93 9.03 -10.27
N LEU A 135 2.69 7.72 -10.17
CA LEU A 135 3.08 6.89 -9.02
C LEU A 135 4.47 6.27 -9.15
N ALA A 136 4.93 5.98 -10.38
CA ALA A 136 6.23 5.37 -10.64
C ALA A 136 7.39 6.38 -10.67
N GLY A 137 7.09 7.69 -10.70
CA GLY A 137 8.10 8.75 -10.74
C GLY A 137 8.76 8.94 -12.12
N HIS A 138 9.24 10.15 -12.35
CA HIS A 138 10.08 10.53 -13.51
C HIS A 138 11.49 9.96 -13.43
#